data_AF-A0A2R6CYX4-F1
#
_entry.id   AF-A0A2R6CYX4-F1
#
_cell.length_a   1.000
_cell.length_b   1.000
_cell.length_c   1.000
_cell.angle_alpha   90.00
_cell.angle_beta   90.00
_cell.angle_gamma   90.00
#
_symmetry.space_group_name_H-M   'P 1'
#
loop_
_entity.id
_entity.type
_entity.pdbx_description
1 polymer ?
#
loop_
_entity_poly.entity_id
_entity_poly.type
_entity_poly.pdbx_seq_one_letter_code
_entity_poly.pdbx_strand_id
1 'polypeptide(L)'
;MSILSTSDEGKYLMDAEGEQIGIVTEVDPDENVAYVEPDPNLTEAWVQSLGYGDADDDDIEVPGESVDTITDTELRVPRDL
;
A
#
# COMPACT_ATOMS: atom_id res chain seq x y z
N MET A 1 -7.39 -4.48 -13.82
CA MET A 1 -6.04 -5.07 -13.73
C MET A 1 -5.06 -3.92 -13.80
N SER A 2 -4.63 -3.51 -12.62
CA SER A 2 -3.78 -2.34 -12.45
C SER A 2 -2.35 -2.83 -12.27
N ILE A 3 -1.39 -2.22 -12.95
CA ILE A 3 0.03 -2.56 -12.80
C ILE A 3 0.61 -1.74 -11.66
N LEU A 4 0.96 -2.41 -10.57
CA LEU A 4 1.70 -1.81 -9.45
C LEU A 4 3.18 -1.62 -9.81
N SER A 5 3.75 -0.53 -9.33
CA SER A 5 5.15 -0.19 -9.49
C SER A 5 5.70 0.38 -8.18
N THR A 6 7.03 0.46 -8.05
CA THR A 6 7.67 1.12 -6.89
C THR A 6 7.29 2.61 -6.78
N SER A 7 6.70 3.21 -7.81
CA SER A 7 6.13 4.57 -7.72
C SER A 7 4.82 4.62 -6.91
N ASP A 8 4.23 3.47 -6.61
CA ASP A 8 3.03 3.33 -5.79
C ASP A 8 3.35 3.17 -4.30
N GLU A 9 4.64 3.04 -3.95
CA GLU A 9 5.13 3.04 -2.57
C GLU A 9 4.85 4.39 -1.88
N GLY A 10 4.43 4.34 -0.62
CA GLY A 10 4.04 5.49 0.18
C GLY A 10 2.64 6.04 -0.13
N LYS A 11 1.88 5.44 -1.05
CA LYS A 11 0.48 5.79 -1.29
C LYS A 11 -0.43 5.18 -0.22
N TYR A 12 -1.60 5.80 -0.04
CA TYR A 12 -2.59 5.30 0.90
C TYR A 12 -3.43 4.18 0.29
N LEU A 13 -3.57 3.07 1.00
CA LEU A 13 -4.56 2.05 0.65
C LEU A 13 -5.91 2.47 1.24
N MET A 14 -6.90 2.57 0.37
CA MET A 14 -8.28 2.87 0.74
C MET A 14 -9.22 1.77 0.26
N ASP A 15 -10.27 1.55 1.03
CA ASP A 15 -11.40 0.73 0.63
C ASP A 15 -12.24 1.44 -0.46
N ALA A 16 -13.13 0.70 -1.11
CA ALA A 16 -14.13 1.24 -2.04
C ALA A 16 -15.00 2.35 -1.44
N GLU A 17 -15.19 2.38 -0.11
CA GLU A 17 -15.88 3.48 0.60
C GLU A 17 -15.01 4.72 0.86
N GLY A 18 -13.71 4.65 0.62
CA GLY A 18 -12.75 5.70 0.98
C GLY A 18 -12.32 5.65 2.45
N GLU A 19 -12.49 4.51 3.11
CA GLU A 19 -11.89 4.26 4.43
C GLU A 19 -10.42 3.90 4.24
N GLN A 20 -9.53 4.56 4.99
CA GLN A 20 -8.11 4.25 4.96
C GLN A 20 -7.86 2.91 5.65
N ILE A 21 -7.37 1.94 4.90
CA ILE A 21 -6.97 0.63 5.43
C ILE A 21 -5.52 0.69 5.92
N GLY A 22 -4.63 1.38 5.20
CA GLY A 22 -3.21 1.43 5.53
C GLY A 22 -2.38 2.30 4.59
N ILE A 23 -1.06 2.11 4.61
CA ILE A 23 -0.10 2.74 3.70
C ILE A 23 0.74 1.68 3.00
N VAL A 24 1.01 1.88 1.71
CA VAL A 24 1.89 0.99 0.95
C VAL A 24 3.33 1.23 1.40
N THR A 25 3.98 0.23 1.97
CA THR A 25 5.37 0.29 2.43
C THR A 25 6.32 -0.11 1.30
N GLU A 26 5.97 -1.17 0.58
CA GLU A 26 6.78 -1.74 -0.50
C GLU A 26 5.88 -2.25 -1.65
N VAL A 27 6.40 -2.25 -2.87
CA VAL A 27 5.73 -2.85 -4.02
C VAL A 27 6.70 -3.78 -4.74
N ASP A 28 6.28 -5.02 -4.93
CA ASP A 28 7.00 -6.02 -5.70
C ASP A 28 6.47 -6.02 -7.15
N PRO A 29 7.17 -5.39 -8.12
CA PRO A 29 6.71 -5.30 -9.50
C PRO A 29 6.82 -6.64 -10.26
N ASP A 30 7.68 -7.55 -9.80
CA ASP A 30 7.85 -8.88 -10.40
C ASP A 30 6.65 -9.78 -10.08
N GLU A 31 6.19 -9.77 -8.82
CA GLU A 31 4.99 -10.51 -8.38
C GLU A 31 3.69 -9.69 -8.54
N ASN A 32 3.79 -8.38 -8.82
CA ASN A 32 2.68 -7.43 -8.88
C ASN A 32 1.87 -7.36 -7.58
N VAL A 33 2.57 -7.30 -6.44
CA VAL A 33 1.99 -7.26 -5.09
C VAL A 33 2.43 -5.99 -4.38
N ALA A 34 1.52 -5.32 -3.69
CA ALA A 34 1.81 -4.21 -2.77
C ALA A 34 1.73 -4.71 -1.33
N TYR A 35 2.71 -4.35 -0.51
CA TYR A 35 2.72 -4.60 0.92
C TYR A 35 2.14 -3.38 1.64
N VAL A 36 1.16 -3.60 2.50
CA VAL A 36 0.39 -2.54 3.15
C VAL A 36 0.36 -2.73 4.66
N GLU A 37 0.85 -1.74 5.39
CA GLU A 37 0.83 -1.74 6.85
C GLU A 37 -0.54 -1.27 7.38
N PRO A 38 -1.30 -2.11 8.12
CA PRO A 38 -2.68 -1.83 8.50
C PRO A 38 -2.87 -1.28 9.93
N ASP A 39 -1.99 -0.45 10.48
CA ASP A 39 -2.29 0.32 11.73
C ASP A 39 -1.26 1.43 12.03
N PRO A 40 -1.43 2.67 11.52
CA PRO A 40 -0.52 3.77 11.81
C PRO A 40 -0.90 4.51 13.12
N ASN A 41 -1.19 3.81 14.22
CA ASN A 41 -1.32 4.49 15.52
C ASN A 41 0.08 4.79 16.12
N LEU A 42 0.65 5.95 15.76
CA LEU A 42 1.60 6.76 16.55
C LEU A 42 3.12 6.51 16.51
N THR A 43 3.72 5.62 15.72
CA THR A 43 5.19 5.53 15.81
C THR A 43 5.92 6.61 15.02
N GLU A 44 5.58 6.89 13.76
CA GLU A 44 6.49 7.67 12.91
C GLU A 44 5.76 8.64 11.96
N ALA A 45 5.47 9.83 12.46
CA ALA A 45 5.32 11.03 11.60
C ALA A 45 6.64 11.40 10.85
N TRP A 46 7.62 10.51 10.77
CA TRP A 46 8.99 10.76 10.37
C TRP A 46 9.70 9.46 9.96
N VAL A 47 9.94 9.28 8.66
CA VAL A 47 11.32 9.02 8.22
C VAL A 47 11.63 9.98 7.07
N GLN A 48 11.71 11.28 7.40
CA GLN A 48 12.43 12.27 6.58
C GLN A 48 13.96 12.05 6.59
N SER A 49 14.43 10.83 6.82
CA SER A 49 15.86 10.55 6.84
C SER A 49 16.12 9.07 6.55
N LEU A 50 16.35 8.76 5.28
CA LEU A 50 17.24 7.70 4.84
C LEU A 50 16.91 6.27 5.28
N GLY A 51 16.39 5.49 4.33
CA GLY A 51 16.57 4.04 4.32
C GLY A 51 15.25 3.30 4.33
N TYR A 52 14.80 2.91 3.13
CA TYR A 52 14.00 1.73 2.81
C TYR A 52 13.59 0.94 4.05
N GLY A 53 12.36 1.14 4.51
CA GLY A 53 11.77 0.32 5.56
C GLY A 53 11.45 -1.03 4.96
N ASP A 54 12.08 -2.08 5.47
CA ASP A 54 11.78 -3.47 5.12
C ASP A 54 10.28 -3.74 5.37
N ALA A 55 9.63 -4.48 4.48
CA ALA A 55 8.30 -5.02 4.72
C ALA A 55 8.34 -5.94 5.96
N ASP A 56 7.47 -5.67 6.95
CA ASP A 56 7.38 -6.44 8.19
C ASP A 56 6.36 -7.60 8.03
N ASP A 57 6.46 -8.65 8.86
CA ASP A 57 5.61 -9.87 8.78
C ASP A 57 4.11 -9.57 9.05
N ASP A 58 3.78 -8.37 9.53
CA ASP A 58 2.42 -7.88 9.78
C ASP A 58 1.80 -7.14 8.56
N ASP A 59 2.55 -6.98 7.47
CA ASP A 59 2.08 -6.30 6.25
C ASP A 59 1.04 -7.14 5.49
N ILE A 60 0.02 -6.45 4.97
CA ILE A 60 -1.02 -7.04 4.12
C ILE A 60 -0.53 -7.07 2.68
N GLU A 61 -0.48 -8.26 2.10
CA GLU A 61 -0.20 -8.47 0.68
C GLU A 61 -1.44 -8.17 -0.17
N VAL A 62 -1.38 -7.10 -0.95
CA VAL A 62 -2.43 -6.65 -1.86
C VAL A 62 -1.97 -6.86 -3.30
N PRO A 63 -2.45 -7.90 -3.99
CA PRO A 63 -2.09 -8.11 -5.38
C PRO A 63 -2.75 -7.06 -6.28
N GLY A 64 -2.05 -6.60 -7.31
CA GLY A 64 -2.53 -5.56 -8.23
C GLY A 64 -3.75 -5.96 -9.06
N GLU A 65 -4.07 -7.25 -9.11
CA GLU A 65 -5.34 -7.74 -9.63
C GLU A 65 -6.54 -7.40 -8.75
N SER A 66 -6.34 -7.32 -7.43
CA SER A 66 -7.34 -6.87 -6.47
C SER A 66 -7.48 -5.36 -6.44
N VAL A 67 -6.53 -4.60 -6.99
CA VAL A 67 -6.60 -3.14 -7.06
C VAL A 67 -7.54 -2.69 -8.18
N ASP A 68 -8.67 -2.12 -7.78
CA ASP A 68 -9.70 -1.64 -8.70
C ASP A 68 -9.28 -0.34 -9.39
N THR A 69 -8.74 0.61 -8.61
CA THR A 69 -8.32 1.92 -9.12
C THR A 69 -7.02 2.38 -8.46
N ILE A 70 -6.04 2.77 -9.28
CA ILE A 70 -4.83 3.48 -8.83
C ILE A 70 -4.97 4.96 -9.18
N THR A 71 -4.78 5.83 -8.20
CA THR A 71 -4.68 7.27 -8.41
C THR A 71 -3.26 7.76 -8.13
N ASP A 72 -3.03 9.07 -8.28
CA ASP A 72 -1.74 9.70 -7.99
C ASP A 72 -1.35 9.58 -6.51
N THR A 73 -2.32 9.47 -5.60
CA THR A 73 -2.11 9.55 -4.13
C THR A 73 -2.64 8.36 -3.34
N GLU A 74 -3.57 7.59 -3.91
CA GLU A 74 -4.28 6.51 -3.21
C GLU A 74 -4.53 5.31 -4.15
N LEU A 75 -4.48 4.11 -3.59
CA LEU A 75 -4.93 2.87 -4.21
C LEU A 75 -6.27 2.48 -3.61
N ARG A 76 -7.20 2.05 -4.46
CA ARG A 76 -8.52 1.56 -4.03
C ARG A 76 -8.68 0.09 -4.31
N VAL A 77 -9.07 -0.64 -3.28
CA VAL A 77 -9.45 -2.06 -3.35
C VAL A 77 -10.95 -2.23 -3.16
N PRO A 78 -11.57 -3.26 -3.77
CA PRO A 78 -12.93 -3.63 -3.47
C PRO A 78 -13.02 -4.22 -2.05
N ARG A 79 -14.17 -4.05 -1.40
CA ARG A 79 -14.48 -4.52 -0.03
C ARG A 79 -14.34 -6.02 0.19
N ASP A 80 -14.32 -6.78 -0.89
CA ASP A 80 -14.10 -8.22 -0.90
C ASP A 80 -12.61 -8.50 -1.17
N LEU A 81 -11.74 -8.15 -0.21
CA LEU A 81 -10.35 -8.59 -0.17
C LEU A 81 -10.22 -9.79 0.78
#